data_AF-A0AB39P0M6-F1
#
_entry.id   AF-A0AB39P0M6-F1
#
_cell.length_a   1.000
_cell.length_b   1.000
_cell.length_c   1.000
_cell.angle_alpha   90.00
_cell.angle_beta   90.00
_cell.angle_gamma   90.00
#
_symmetry.space_group_name_H-M   'P 1'
#
loop_
_entity.id
_entity.type
_entity.pdbx_description
1 polymer ?
#
loop_
_entity_poly.entity_id
_entity_poly.type
_entity_poly.pdbx_seq_one_letter_code
_entity_poly.pdbx_strand_id
1 'polypeptide(L)'
;MAAEHMAMPFPPGFRGLDIEDHDMVMLDADAYGYATSVLEGPLAGQRRAALTRLAAASDKVLPMIDDECASRYYTHVRKMAVSAAEAEDLREA
;
A
#
# COMPACT_ATOMS: atom_id res chain seq x y z
N MET A 1 -4.63 -4.39 10.38
CA MET A 1 -3.82 -3.69 9.36
C MET A 1 -2.35 -3.74 9.70
N ALA A 2 -1.73 -2.77 10.39
CA ALA A 2 -0.26 -2.76 10.57
C ALA A 2 0.32 -4.00 11.29
N ALA A 3 -0.27 -4.43 12.41
CA ALA A 3 0.21 -5.60 13.16
C ALA A 3 -0.02 -6.93 12.40
N GLU A 4 -1.17 -7.03 11.70
CA GLU A 4 -1.50 -8.17 10.84
C GLU A 4 -0.53 -8.26 9.66
N HIS A 5 -0.24 -7.12 9.02
CA HIS A 5 0.71 -7.00 7.93
C HIS A 5 2.12 -7.44 8.34
N MET A 6 2.60 -7.02 9.51
CA MET A 6 3.90 -7.42 10.05
C MET A 6 4.02 -8.93 10.33
N ALA A 7 2.89 -9.64 10.47
CA ALA A 7 2.87 -11.09 10.60
C ALA A 7 2.85 -11.82 9.25
N MET A 8 2.61 -11.12 8.13
CA MET A 8 2.60 -11.72 6.80
C MET A 8 4.03 -11.82 6.26
N PRO A 9 4.47 -12.99 5.78
CA PRO A 9 5.77 -13.10 5.14
C PRO A 9 5.76 -12.33 3.81
N PHE A 10 6.77 -11.50 3.59
CA PHE A 10 6.94 -10.81 2.31
C PHE A 10 7.09 -11.85 1.17
N PRO A 11 6.40 -11.70 0.02
CA PRO A 11 6.37 -12.72 -1.02
C PRO A 11 7.76 -13.05 -1.57
N PRO A 12 8.15 -14.33 -1.66
CA PRO A 12 9.40 -14.74 -2.31
C PRO A 12 9.44 -14.24 -3.77
N GLY A 13 10.60 -13.75 -4.22
CA GLY A 13 10.79 -13.27 -5.59
C GLY A 13 10.30 -11.84 -5.86
N PHE A 14 9.62 -11.19 -4.91
CA PHE A 14 9.15 -9.80 -5.07
C PHE A 14 10.16 -8.75 -4.57
N ARG A 15 11.30 -9.18 -4.00
CA ARG A 15 12.37 -8.26 -3.61
C ARG A 15 13.14 -7.82 -4.85
N GLY A 16 13.14 -6.52 -5.12
CA GLY A 16 13.74 -5.94 -6.33
C GLY A 16 12.98 -6.26 -7.61
N LEU A 17 11.75 -6.78 -7.50
CA LEU A 17 10.85 -6.92 -8.64
C LEU A 17 10.20 -5.57 -8.93
N ASP A 18 10.17 -5.21 -10.20
CA ASP A 18 9.45 -4.06 -10.73
C ASP A 18 8.28 -4.54 -11.59
N ILE A 19 7.09 -3.96 -11.39
CA ILE A 19 5.91 -4.19 -12.22
C ILE A 19 5.36 -2.83 -12.67
N GLU A 20 5.33 -2.58 -13.98
CA GLU A 20 4.86 -1.31 -14.56
C GLU A 20 5.55 -0.07 -13.98
N ASP A 21 6.88 -0.10 -13.82
CA ASP A 21 7.69 0.97 -13.21
C ASP A 21 7.39 1.19 -11.70
N HIS A 22 6.86 0.17 -11.02
CA HIS A 22 6.65 0.17 -9.58
C HIS A 22 7.50 -0.90 -8.90
N ASP A 23 8.45 -0.46 -8.09
CA ASP A 23 9.17 -1.35 -7.18
C ASP A 23 8.21 -1.89 -6.12
N MET A 24 8.13 -3.22 -6.06
CA MET A 24 7.15 -3.90 -5.22
C MET A 24 7.49 -3.81 -3.72
N VAL A 25 8.77 -3.62 -3.37
CA VAL A 25 9.20 -3.36 -1.97
C VAL A 25 8.83 -1.94 -1.56
N MET A 26 8.98 -0.97 -2.44
CA MET A 26 8.57 0.42 -2.18
C MET A 26 7.06 0.54 -2.06
N LEU A 27 6.30 -0.17 -2.90
CA LEU A 27 4.83 -0.20 -2.82
C LEU A 27 4.35 -0.71 -1.45
N ASP A 28 4.98 -1.77 -0.94
CA ASP A 28 4.74 -2.32 0.39
C ASP A 28 5.10 -1.34 1.51
N ALA A 29 6.34 -0.83 1.48
CA ALA A 29 6.87 0.05 2.51
C ALA A 29 6.10 1.37 2.60
N ASP A 30 5.75 1.97 1.46
CA ASP A 30 4.96 3.20 1.41
C ASP A 30 3.55 2.96 1.95
N ALA A 31 2.90 1.85 1.60
CA ALA A 31 1.56 1.53 2.07
C ALA A 31 1.53 1.35 3.58
N TYR A 32 2.51 0.62 4.12
CA TYR A 32 2.67 0.48 5.56
C TYR A 32 2.94 1.84 6.22
N GLY A 33 3.87 2.63 5.67
CA GLY A 33 4.27 3.92 6.22
C GLY A 33 3.13 4.94 6.25
N TYR A 34 2.30 5.02 5.21
CA TYR A 34 1.11 5.88 5.23
C TYR A 34 0.04 5.34 6.19
N ALA A 35 -0.21 4.03 6.18
CA ALA A 35 -1.22 3.43 7.07
C ALA A 35 -0.89 3.63 8.55
N THR A 36 0.39 3.64 8.94
CA THR A 36 0.79 4.00 10.31
C THR A 36 0.75 5.50 10.56
N SER A 37 1.24 6.32 9.61
CA SER A 37 1.26 7.78 9.75
C SER A 37 -0.13 8.37 9.95
N VAL A 38 -1.15 7.87 9.24
CA VAL A 38 -2.55 8.32 9.39
C VAL A 38 -3.08 8.04 10.80
N LEU A 39 -2.58 7.03 11.51
CA LEU A 39 -2.98 6.76 12.90
C LEU A 39 -2.35 7.76 13.88
N GLU A 40 -1.21 8.35 13.54
CA GLU A 40 -0.51 9.35 14.36
C GLU A 40 -1.10 10.75 14.20
N GLY A 41 -1.73 11.03 13.06
CA GLY A 41 -2.43 12.30 12.82
C GLY A 41 -2.70 12.56 11.34
N PRO A 42 -3.22 13.76 11.01
CA PRO A 42 -3.48 14.16 9.64
C PRO A 42 -2.21 14.25 8.79
N LEU A 43 -2.31 13.85 7.53
CA LEU A 43 -1.22 14.02 6.57
C LEU A 43 -1.21 15.44 5.97
N ALA A 44 -0.01 15.94 5.67
CA ALA A 44 0.13 17.15 4.85
C ALA A 44 -0.33 16.87 3.40
N GLY A 45 -0.79 17.90 2.69
CA GLY A 45 -1.40 17.75 1.35
C GLY A 45 -0.54 16.99 0.32
N GLN A 46 0.78 17.18 0.32
CA GLN A 46 1.69 16.41 -0.56
C GLN A 46 1.69 14.90 -0.24
N ARG A 47 1.65 14.55 1.05
CA ARG A 47 1.61 13.16 1.52
C ARG A 47 0.26 12.51 1.21
N ARG A 48 -0.84 13.25 1.32
CA ARG A 48 -2.17 12.77 0.91
C ARG A 48 -2.23 12.46 -0.60
N ALA A 49 -1.73 13.38 -1.43
CA ALA A 49 -1.66 13.16 -2.87
C ALA A 49 -0.78 11.95 -3.24
N ALA A 50 0.31 11.72 -2.50
CA ALA A 50 1.14 10.54 -2.67
C ALA A 50 0.41 9.24 -2.28
N LEU A 51 -0.36 9.24 -1.19
CA LEU A 51 -1.19 8.12 -0.77
C LEU A 51 -2.27 7.77 -1.81
N THR A 52 -2.93 8.77 -2.41
CA THR A 52 -3.88 8.54 -3.50
C THR A 52 -3.21 7.88 -4.71
N ARG A 53 -2.00 8.34 -5.08
CA ARG A 53 -1.22 7.74 -6.18
C ARG A 53 -0.80 6.30 -5.85
N LEU A 54 -0.46 6.03 -4.61
CA LEU A 54 -0.10 4.69 -4.14
C LEU A 54 -1.27 3.71 -4.24
N ALA A 55 -2.47 4.12 -3.87
CA ALA A 55 -3.67 3.31 -4.04
C ALA A 55 -3.90 2.99 -5.53
N ALA A 56 -3.77 3.99 -6.41
CA ALA A 56 -3.91 3.80 -7.85
C ALA A 56 -2.79 2.93 -8.46
N ALA A 57 -1.55 3.03 -7.96
CA ALA A 57 -0.46 2.14 -8.34
C ALA A 57 -0.77 0.69 -7.95
N SER A 58 -1.28 0.48 -6.74
CA SER A 58 -1.70 -0.84 -6.25
C SER A 58 -2.80 -1.44 -7.14
N ASP A 59 -3.76 -0.65 -7.62
CA ASP A 59 -4.80 -1.07 -8.56
C ASP A 59 -4.24 -1.53 -9.91
N LYS A 60 -3.15 -0.93 -10.37
CA LYS A 60 -2.51 -1.27 -11.66
C LYS A 60 -1.70 -2.55 -11.59
N VAL A 61 -0.92 -2.74 -10.52
CA VAL A 61 -0.02 -3.90 -10.42
C VAL A 61 -0.75 -5.18 -10.03
N LEU A 62 -1.84 -5.10 -9.25
CA LEU A 62 -2.53 -6.28 -8.71
C LEU A 62 -2.94 -7.32 -9.77
N PRO A 63 -3.55 -6.92 -10.91
CA PRO A 63 -3.97 -7.85 -11.94
C PRO A 63 -2.83 -8.56 -12.67
N MET A 64 -1.58 -8.11 -12.48
CA MET A 64 -0.39 -8.63 -13.15
C MET A 64 0.37 -9.65 -12.28
N ILE A 65 -0.11 -9.90 -11.05
CA ILE A 65 0.49 -10.85 -10.12
C ILE A 65 -0.20 -12.20 -10.27
N ASP A 66 0.46 -13.11 -10.97
CA ASP A 66 -0.04 -14.48 -11.19
C ASP A 66 0.15 -15.41 -9.97
N ASP A 67 1.10 -15.09 -9.09
CA ASP A 67 1.35 -15.87 -7.87
C ASP A 67 0.25 -15.62 -6.82
N GLU A 68 -0.47 -16.67 -6.42
CA GLU A 68 -1.62 -16.56 -5.51
C GLU A 68 -1.22 -16.00 -4.14
N CYS A 69 -0.05 -16.37 -3.63
CA CYS A 69 0.44 -15.90 -2.33
C CYS A 69 0.76 -14.40 -2.39
N ALA A 70 1.49 -13.97 -3.42
CA ALA A 70 1.82 -12.58 -3.66
C ALA A 70 0.57 -11.75 -3.97
N SER A 71 -0.37 -12.27 -4.75
CA SER A 71 -1.64 -11.60 -5.05
C SER A 71 -2.44 -11.33 -3.78
N ARG A 72 -2.53 -12.31 -2.87
CA ARG A 72 -3.14 -12.12 -1.54
C ARG A 72 -2.39 -11.09 -0.70
N TYR A 73 -1.06 -11.12 -0.72
CA TYR A 73 -0.23 -10.16 0.00
C TYR A 73 -0.46 -8.72 -0.49
N TYR A 74 -0.31 -8.47 -1.80
CA TYR A 74 -0.50 -7.13 -2.36
C TYR A 74 -1.97 -6.68 -2.34
N THR A 75 -2.93 -7.61 -2.27
CA THR A 75 -4.33 -7.26 -1.98
C THR A 75 -4.47 -6.67 -0.57
N HIS A 76 -3.74 -7.21 0.41
CA HIS A 76 -3.70 -6.64 1.76
C HIS A 76 -3.01 -5.27 1.76
N VAL A 77 -1.87 -5.13 1.08
CA VAL A 77 -1.15 -3.84 0.91
C VAL A 77 -2.08 -2.77 0.32
N ARG A 78 -2.79 -3.09 -0.76
CA ARG A 78 -3.80 -2.21 -1.38
C ARG A 78 -4.87 -1.79 -0.38
N LYS A 79 -5.42 -2.72 0.39
CA LYS A 79 -6.45 -2.42 1.41
C LYS A 79 -5.93 -1.44 2.45
N MET A 80 -4.68 -1.59 2.90
CA MET A 80 -4.07 -0.63 3.84
C MET A 80 -3.97 0.78 3.23
N ALA A 81 -3.50 0.90 1.99
CA ALA A 81 -3.39 2.19 1.31
C ALA A 81 -4.76 2.85 1.12
N VAL A 82 -5.78 2.10 0.69
CA VAL A 82 -7.15 2.61 0.50
C VAL A 82 -7.77 3.05 1.82
N SER A 83 -7.70 2.22 2.86
CA SER A 83 -8.25 2.59 4.17
C SER A 83 -7.55 3.80 4.79
N ALA A 84 -6.24 3.97 4.55
CA ALA A 84 -5.51 5.15 4.96
C ALA A 84 -5.99 6.41 4.19
N ALA A 85 -6.24 6.30 2.88
CA ALA A 85 -6.77 7.39 2.07
C ALA A 85 -8.17 7.81 2.52
N GLU A 86 -9.06 6.84 2.73
CA GLU A 86 -10.43 7.08 3.22
C GLU A 86 -10.43 7.75 4.60
N ALA A 87 -9.53 7.35 5.49
CA ALA A 87 -9.39 7.97 6.80
C ALA A 87 -8.90 9.42 6.72
N GLU A 88 -8.11 9.78 5.73
CA GLU A 88 -7.72 11.17 5.47
C GLU A 88 -8.86 11.99 4.87
N ASP A 89 -9.59 11.43 3.90
CA ASP A 89 -10.73 12.12 3.27
C ASP A 89 -11.83 12.43 4.30
N LEU A 90 -12.10 11.51 5.23
CA LEU A 90 -13.05 11.70 6.34
C LEU A 90 -12.65 12.81 7.32
N ARG A 91 -11.37 13.20 7.38
CA ARG A 91 -10.89 14.29 8.25
C ARG A 91 -11.03 15.67 7.62
N GLU A 92 -11.16 15.74 6.30
CA GLU A 92 -11.37 16.99 5.56
C GLU A 92 -12.85 17.33 5.32
N ALA A 93 -13.75 16.37 5.57
CA ALA A 93 -15.20 16.51 5.46
C ALA A 93 -15.82 17.21 6.68
#